data_AF-A0A819J3M1-F1
#
_entry.id   AF-A0A819J3M1-F1
#
_cell.length_a   1.000
_cell.length_b   1.000
_cell.length_c   1.000
_cell.angle_alpha   90.00
_cell.angle_beta   90.00
_cell.angle_gamma   90.00
#
_symmetry.space_group_name_H-M   'P 1'
#
loop_
_entity.id
_entity.type
_entity.pdbx_description
1 polymer ?
#
loop_
_entity_poly.entity_id
_entity_poly.type
_entity_poly.pdbx_seq_one_letter_code
_entity_poly.pdbx_strand_id
1 'polypeptide(L)' 'MAQAYDFALEKIGMDVYSYSIWNDYITFLKSVEAVGSDAENKRMTTVRKIYQKGIMTPMTNVELLWKEYCTYEM' A
#
# COMPACT_ATOMS: atom_id res chain seq x y z
N MET A 1 -13.36 -4.97 -0.59
CA MET A 1 -12.30 -4.53 0.35
C MET A 1 -11.37 -3.49 -0.26
N ALA A 2 -10.70 -3.73 -1.39
CA ALA A 2 -9.82 -2.72 -2.04
C ALA A 2 -10.50 -1.34 -2.23
N GLN A 3 -11.71 -1.31 -2.78
CA GLN A 3 -12.49 -0.07 -2.96
C GLN A 3 -12.76 0.69 -1.65
N ALA A 4 -12.88 -0.02 -0.52
CA ALA A 4 -13.09 0.62 0.78
C ALA A 4 -11.80 1.31 1.28
N TYR A 5 -10.64 0.67 1.08
CA TYR A 5 -9.34 1.31 1.33
C TYR A 5 -9.12 2.51 0.43
N ASP A 6 -9.40 2.39 -0.88
CA ASP A 6 -9.28 3.51 -1.81
C ASP A 6 -10.17 4.69 -1.38
N PHE A 7 -11.42 4.43 -0.99
CA PHE A 7 -12.33 5.45 -0.48
C PHE A 7 -11.83 6.09 0.83
N ALA A 8 -11.33 5.30 1.78
CA ALA A 8 -10.77 5.81 3.02
C ALA A 8 -9.56 6.71 2.75
N LEU A 9 -8.64 6.28 1.90
CA LEU A 9 -7.45 7.05 1.53
C LEU A 9 -7.78 8.32 0.75
N GLU A 10 -8.86 8.34 -0.03
CA GLU A 10 -9.34 9.57 -0.68
C GLU A 10 -9.78 10.63 0.34
N LYS A 11 -10.36 10.22 1.48
CA LYS A 11 -10.91 11.16 2.47
C LYS A 11 -9.93 11.52 3.58
N ILE A 12 -9.16 10.55 4.07
CA ILE A 12 -8.31 10.70 5.26
C ILE A 12 -6.87 10.24 5.02
N GLY A 13 -6.49 9.94 3.77
CA GLY A 13 -5.13 9.48 3.46
C GLY A 13 -4.03 10.52 3.67
N MET A 14 -4.37 11.81 3.84
CA MET A 14 -3.42 12.89 4.19
C MET A 14 -3.34 13.16 5.70
N ASP A 15 -4.11 12.43 6.52
CA ASP A 15 -4.01 12.58 7.97
C ASP A 15 -2.65 12.09 8.47
N VAL A 16 -2.06 12.80 9.44
CA VAL A 16 -0.73 12.50 9.98
C VAL A 16 -0.66 11.13 10.67
N TYR A 17 -1.79 10.57 11.10
CA TYR A 17 -1.92 9.25 11.72
C TYR A 17 -2.51 8.19 10.77
N SER A 18 -2.60 8.48 9.46
CA SER A 18 -3.18 7.56 8.45
C SER A 18 -2.31 6.34 8.12
N TYR A 19 -1.11 6.22 8.71
CA TYR A 19 -0.16 5.13 8.44
C TYR A 19 -0.77 3.74 8.49
N SER A 20 -1.61 3.45 9.49
CA SER A 20 -2.23 2.13 9.65
C SER A 20 -3.09 1.76 8.44
N ILE A 21 -3.81 2.71 7.85
CA ILE A 21 -4.68 2.48 6.67
C ILE A 21 -3.84 2.11 5.46
N TRP A 22 -2.73 2.81 5.24
CA TRP A 22 -1.78 2.51 4.17
C TRP A 22 -1.17 1.12 4.35
N ASN A 23 -0.68 0.82 5.55
CA ASN A 23 -0.06 -0.45 5.88
C ASN A 23 -1.04 -1.64 5.74
N ASP A 24 -2.26 -1.49 6.26
CA ASP A 24 -3.30 -2.52 6.20
C ASP A 24 -3.75 -2.76 4.74
N TYR A 25 -3.84 -1.71 3.93
CA TYR A 25 -4.14 -1.85 2.51
C TYR A 25 -3.06 -2.64 1.77
N ILE A 26 -1.79 -2.34 2.03
CA ILE A 26 -0.66 -3.06 1.43
C ILE A 26 -0.66 -4.53 1.87
N THR A 27 -0.86 -4.79 3.16
CA THR A 27 -0.96 -6.15 3.71
C THR A 27 -2.10 -6.92 3.05
N PHE A 28 -3.26 -6.29 2.92
CA PHE A 28 -4.41 -6.84 2.22
C PHE A 28 -4.06 -7.20 0.77
N LEU A 29 -3.47 -6.27 0.01
CA LEU A 29 -3.10 -6.51 -1.39
C LEU A 29 -2.09 -7.64 -1.57
N LYS A 30 -1.12 -7.78 -0.66
CA LYS A 30 -0.15 -8.90 -0.65
C LYS A 30 -0.83 -10.24 -0.34
N SER A 31 -1.84 -10.25 0.52
CA SER A 31 -2.58 -11.47 0.91
C SER A 31 -3.51 -12.00 -0.18
N VAL A 32 -3.89 -11.17 -1.17
CA VAL A 32 -4.75 -11.60 -2.28
C VAL A 32 -3.98 -12.64 -3.11
N GLU A 33 -4.56 -13.83 -3.22
CA GLU A 33 -4.05 -14.91 -4.05
C GLU A 33 -4.11 -14.48 -5.53
N ALA A 34 -2.97 -14.59 -6.21
CA ALA A 34 -2.84 -14.26 -7.62
C ALA A 34 -2.36 -15.51 -8.34
N VAL A 35 -3.25 -16.12 -9.13
CA VAL A 35 -2.95 -17.36 -9.86
C VAL A 35 -2.58 -17.01 -11.29
N GLY A 36 -1.36 -17.37 -11.68
CA GLY A 36 -0.81 -17.13 -13.02
C GLY A 36 -0.02 -15.82 -13.12
N SER A 37 0.95 -15.81 -14.03
CA SER A 37 1.96 -14.76 -14.15
C SER A 37 1.37 -13.36 -14.35
N ASP A 38 0.29 -13.23 -15.12
CA ASP A 38 -0.37 -11.93 -15.36
C ASP A 38 -1.03 -11.38 -14.09
N ALA A 39 -1.68 -12.25 -13.31
CA ALA A 39 -2.32 -11.85 -12.06
C ALA A 39 -1.27 -11.44 -11.01
N GLU A 40 -0.16 -12.18 -10.94
CA GLU A 40 0.97 -11.86 -10.05
C GLU A 40 1.60 -10.52 -10.42
N ASN A 41 1.88 -10.29 -11.71
CA ASN A 41 2.41 -9.02 -12.20
C ASN A 41 1.48 -7.83 -11.91
N LYS A 42 0.17 -8.03 -12.07
CA LYS A 42 -0.84 -7.03 -11.72
C LYS A 42 -0.84 -6.72 -10.23
N ARG A 43 -0.81 -7.75 -9.38
CA ARG A 43 -0.71 -7.58 -7.92
C ARG A 43 0.56 -6.82 -7.54
N MET A 44 1.71 -7.20 -8.09
CA MET A 44 2.98 -6.52 -7.82
C MET A 44 2.92 -5.04 -8.20
N THR A 45 2.35 -4.74 -9.37
CA THR A 45 2.19 -3.36 -9.87
C THR A 45 1.26 -2.54 -8.97
N THR A 46 0.16 -3.13 -8.50
CA THR A 46 -0.77 -2.47 -7.58
C THR A 46 -0.13 -2.21 -6.21
N VAL A 47 0.54 -3.20 -5.62
CA VAL A 47 1.23 -3.04 -4.33
C VAL A 47 2.28 -1.93 -4.41
N ARG A 48 3.12 -1.94 -5.45
CA ARG A 48 4.11 -0.89 -5.71
C ARG A 48 3.49 0.50 -5.78
N LYS A 49 2.38 0.64 -6.51
CA LYS A 49 1.65 1.92 -6.64
C LYS A 49 1.16 2.45 -5.29
N ILE A 50 0.67 1.58 -4.41
CA ILE A 50 0.18 1.98 -3.09
C ILE A 50 1.33 2.38 -2.17
N TYR A 51 2.43 1.62 -2.15
CA TYR A 51 3.64 2.01 -1.43
C TYR A 51 4.12 3.41 -1.82
N GLN A 52 4.31 3.65 -3.12
CA GLN A 52 4.81 4.92 -3.64
C GLN A 52 3.90 6.10 -3.24
N LYS A 53 2.57 5.92 -3.28
CA LYS A 53 1.63 6.94 -2.82
C LYS A 53 1.74 7.20 -1.32
N GLY A 54 1.82 6.15 -0.51
CA GLY A 54 1.94 6.29 0.95
C GLY A 54 3.24 6.98 1.35
N ILE A 55 4.37 6.64 0.70
CA ILE A 55 5.69 7.26 0.97
C ILE A 55 5.69 8.76 0.66
N MET A 56 4.95 9.19 -0.37
CA MET A 56 4.81 10.61 -0.72
C MET A 56 3.86 11.39 0.19
N THR A 57 3.16 10.70 1.09
CA THR A 57 2.24 11.32 2.04
C THR A 57 3.00 11.70 3.33
N PRO A 58 2.95 12.97 3.77
CA PRO A 58 3.57 13.38 5.02
C PRO A 58 2.76 12.84 6.21
N MET A 59 3.20 11.72 6.78
CA MET A 59 2.57 11.06 7.92
C MET A 59 3.59 10.50 8.90
N THR A 60 3.14 10.21 10.13
CA THR A 60 3.93 9.43 11.09
C THR A 60 4.31 8.07 10.51
N ASN A 61 5.47 7.54 10.90
CA ASN A 61 5.96 6.23 10.46
C ASN A 61 6.19 6.08 8.94
N VAL A 62 6.30 7.18 8.18
CA VAL A 62 6.62 7.11 6.74
C VAL A 62 7.98 6.41 6.47
N GLU A 63 8.95 6.54 7.37
CA GLU A 63 10.24 5.85 7.28
C GLU A 63 10.09 4.33 7.40
N LEU A 64 9.16 3.85 8.23
CA LEU A 64 8.86 2.42 8.35
C LEU A 64 8.25 1.91 7.04
N LEU A 65 7.31 2.66 6.46
CA LEU A 65 6.72 2.33 5.17
C LEU A 65 7.77 2.29 4.05
N TRP A 66 8.72 3.25 4.05
CA TRP A 66 9.84 3.27 3.12
C TRP A 66 10.74 2.04 3.26
N LYS A 67 11.11 1.68 4.50
CA LYS A 67 11.94 0.51 4.77
C LYS A 67 11.30 -0.78 4.26
N GLU A 68 10.00 -0.95 4.50
CA GLU A 68 9.25 -2.11 4.00
C GLU A 68 9.14 -2.14 2.47
N TYR A 69 9.00 -0.98 1.83
CA TYR A 69 9.04 -0.87 0.37
C TYR A 69 10.41 -1.30 -0.18
N CYS A 70 11.52 -0.85 0.42
CA CYS A 70 12.86 -1.31 0.04
C CYS A 70 13.01 -2.82 0.20
N THR A 71 12.50 -3.40 1.30
CA THR A 71 12.50 -4.86 1.48
C THR A 71 11.63 -5.59 0.46
N TYR A 72 10.54 -4.97 0.01
CA TYR A 72 9.64 -5.55 -0.98
C TYR A 72 10.22 -5.55 -2.41
N GLU A 73 11.08 -4.58 -2.76
CA GLU A 73 11.71 -4.48 -4.09
C GLU A 73 13.06 -5.24 -4.20
N MET A 74 13.58 -5.78 -3.09
CA MET A 74 14.76 -6.67 -3.07
C MET A 74 14.38 -8.09 -3.47
#